data_AF-A0A6A6MH52-F1
#
_entry.id   AF-A0A6A6MH52-F1
#
_cell.length_a   1.000
_cell.length_b   1.000
_cell.length_c   1.000
_cell.angle_alpha   90.00
_cell.angle_beta   90.00
_cell.angle_gamma   90.00
#
_symmetry.space_group_name_H-M   'P 1'
#
loop_
_entity.id
_entity.type
_entity.pdbx_description
1 polymer ?
#
loop_
_entity_poly.entity_id
_entity_poly.type
_entity_poly.pdbx_seq_one_letter_code
_entity_poly.pdbx_strand_id
1 'polypeptide(L)'
;MLNLPGIHASYVLFSSTTGQTLASMDGTVLTLYRTACVSGLASKILARDDSKVLVMVGAGALAPHLIKAHLAAKPSLAKVIIWNRTMKKAADLVEKLRPLVKGEKLKPGAHLDLVGSFKETMRECDDEAIRRGRVFVDNEAALVEAGEIVGALERGV
;
A
#
# COMPACT_ATOMS: atom_id res chain seq x y z
N MET A 1 -10.03 -29.12 -2.12
CA MET A 1 -9.99 -28.12 -1.03
C MET A 1 -10.70 -26.87 -1.49
N LEU A 2 -11.59 -26.31 -0.67
CA LEU A 2 -12.27 -25.03 -0.95
C LEU A 2 -11.23 -23.90 -0.82
N ASN A 3 -11.02 -23.12 -1.87
CA ASN A 3 -10.02 -22.04 -1.96
C ASN A 3 -10.47 -20.79 -1.18
N LEU A 4 -10.68 -20.91 0.13
CA LEU A 4 -11.16 -19.83 1.00
C LEU A 4 -10.02 -19.20 1.82
N PRO A 5 -10.16 -17.93 2.23
CA PRO A 5 -9.23 -17.27 3.15
C PRO A 5 -9.10 -18.05 4.47
N GLY A 6 -7.91 -18.06 5.07
CA GLY A 6 -7.70 -18.72 6.36
C GLY A 6 -8.30 -17.98 7.57
N ILE A 7 -8.80 -16.76 7.37
CA ILE A 7 -9.41 -15.92 8.41
C ILE A 7 -10.74 -15.42 7.86
N HIS A 8 -11.79 -15.57 8.66
CA HIS A 8 -13.11 -15.00 8.44
C HIS A 8 -13.49 -14.21 9.69
N ALA A 9 -14.06 -13.02 9.52
CA ALA A 9 -14.52 -12.21 10.64
C ALA A 9 -15.77 -11.42 10.27
N SER A 10 -16.59 -11.13 11.27
CA SER A 10 -17.71 -10.18 11.17
C SER A 10 -17.60 -9.20 12.33
N TYR A 11 -17.87 -7.93 12.07
CA TYR A 11 -17.95 -6.88 13.08
C TYR A 11 -19.39 -6.42 13.19
N VAL A 12 -19.87 -6.32 14.43
CA VAL A 12 -21.17 -5.75 14.74
C VAL A 12 -20.95 -4.52 15.61
N LEU A 13 -21.39 -3.37 15.13
CA LEU A 13 -21.31 -2.10 15.84
C LEU A 13 -22.57 -1.89 16.67
N PHE A 14 -22.40 -1.58 17.95
CA PHE A 14 -23.48 -1.25 18.87
C PHE A 14 -23.37 0.18 19.35
N SER A 15 -24.52 0.82 19.59
CA SER A 15 -24.60 2.08 20.32
C SER A 15 -24.16 1.86 21.77
N SER A 16 -23.15 2.60 22.22
CA SER A 16 -22.70 2.56 23.62
C SER A 16 -23.73 3.14 24.59
N THR A 17 -24.68 3.94 24.10
CA THR A 17 -25.70 4.60 24.93
C THR A 17 -26.96 3.75 25.06
N THR A 18 -27.40 3.10 23.97
CA THR A 18 -28.69 2.40 23.92
C THR A 18 -28.56 0.89 23.78
N GLY A 19 -27.36 0.37 23.49
CA GLY A 19 -27.14 -1.05 23.22
C GLY A 19 -27.70 -1.55 21.88
N GLN A 20 -28.31 -0.67 21.07
CA GLN A 20 -28.87 -1.05 19.77
C GLN A 20 -27.77 -1.38 18.76
N THR A 21 -27.99 -2.40 17.94
CA THR A 21 -27.14 -2.71 16.79
C THR A 21 -27.27 -1.61 15.73
N LEU A 22 -26.15 -1.01 15.36
CA LEU A 22 -26.08 0.05 14.36
C LEU A 22 -25.66 -0.47 12.98
N ALA A 23 -24.75 -1.45 12.93
CA ALA A 23 -24.26 -2.02 11.68
C ALA A 23 -23.69 -3.43 11.88
N SER A 24 -23.71 -4.23 10.81
CA SER A 24 -22.95 -5.46 10.68
C SER A 24 -22.18 -5.44 9.37
N MET A 25 -20.91 -5.83 9.39
CA MET A 25 -20.04 -5.80 8.21
C MET A 25 -19.00 -6.93 8.22
N ASP A 26 -18.44 -7.23 7.04
CA ASP A 26 -17.28 -8.12 6.94
C ASP A 26 -16.09 -7.54 7.71
N GLY A 27 -15.56 -8.35 8.62
CA GLY A 27 -14.43 -8.00 9.47
C GLY A 27 -13.10 -8.47 8.92
N THR A 28 -13.09 -9.22 7.83
CA THR A 28 -11.90 -9.91 7.32
C THR A 28 -10.86 -8.89 6.88
N VAL A 29 -11.28 -7.91 6.08
CA VAL A 29 -10.40 -6.83 5.61
C VAL A 29 -10.02 -5.89 6.76
N LEU A 30 -10.96 -5.52 7.64
CA LEU A 30 -10.68 -4.68 8.82
C LEU A 30 -9.61 -5.31 9.73
N THR A 31 -9.64 -6.64 9.89
CA THR A 31 -8.67 -7.35 10.71
C THR A 31 -7.26 -7.22 10.16
N LEU A 32 -7.09 -7.22 8.84
CA LEU A 32 -5.79 -7.00 8.20
C LEU A 32 -5.28 -5.58 8.44
N TYR A 33 -6.14 -4.58 8.22
CA TYR A 33 -5.78 -3.16 8.40
C TYR A 33 -5.47 -2.82 9.86
N ARG A 34 -6.34 -3.17 10.81
CA ARG A 34 -6.13 -2.81 12.22
C ARG A 34 -4.82 -3.40 12.75
N THR A 35 -4.52 -4.65 12.40
CA THR A 35 -3.32 -5.36 12.87
C THR A 35 -2.08 -4.71 12.29
N ALA A 36 -2.10 -4.39 11.00
CA ALA A 36 -0.99 -3.72 10.35
C ALA A 36 -0.76 -2.29 10.89
N CYS A 37 -1.83 -1.52 11.11
CA CYS A 37 -1.76 -0.15 11.62
C CYS A 37 -1.23 -0.09 13.05
N VAL A 38 -1.66 -0.99 13.94
CA VAL A 38 -1.12 -1.08 15.31
C VAL A 38 0.38 -1.38 15.27
N SER A 39 0.81 -2.32 14.42
CA SER A 39 2.24 -2.63 14.26
C SER A 39 3.03 -1.46 13.66
N GLY A 40 2.47 -0.77 12.65
CA GLY A 40 3.09 0.42 12.06
C GLY A 40 3.22 1.56 13.06
N LEU A 41 2.21 1.77 13.91
CA LEU A 41 2.25 2.75 15.01
C LEU A 41 3.33 2.39 16.04
N ALA A 42 3.41 1.12 16.43
CA ALA A 42 4.48 0.65 17.31
C ALA A 42 5.87 0.91 16.70
N SER A 43 6.06 0.65 15.40
CA SER A 43 7.30 0.97 14.70
C SER A 43 7.61 2.49 14.71
N LYS A 44 6.59 3.33 14.51
CA LYS A 44 6.75 4.80 14.58
C LYS A 44 7.28 5.25 15.94
N ILE A 45 6.79 4.65 17.02
CA ILE A 45 7.13 5.05 18.39
C ILE A 45 8.43 4.41 18.88
N LEU A 46 8.66 3.13 18.55
CA LEU A 46 9.67 2.30 19.21
C LEU A 46 10.92 2.05 18.35
N ALA A 47 10.81 2.11 17.02
CA ALA A 47 11.96 1.89 16.14
C ALA A 47 12.78 3.18 15.97
N ARG A 48 14.10 3.06 15.79
CA ARG A 48 14.98 4.22 15.54
C ARG A 48 14.50 5.04 14.34
N ASP A 49 14.54 6.37 14.45
CA ASP A 49 14.10 7.30 13.40
C ASP A 49 14.88 7.21 12.09
N ASP A 50 16.12 6.75 12.16
CA ASP A 50 17.00 6.57 11.01
C ASP A 50 16.88 5.20 10.33
N SER A 51 15.94 4.34 10.76
CA SER A 51 15.78 2.99 10.21
C SER A 51 15.55 3.04 8.69
N LYS A 52 16.44 2.39 7.92
CA LYS A 52 16.40 2.38 6.44
C LYS A 52 15.89 1.09 5.82
N VAL A 53 15.89 -0.01 6.58
CA VAL A 53 15.57 -1.35 6.06
C VAL A 53 14.51 -2.01 6.93
N LEU A 54 13.44 -2.48 6.28
CA LEU A 54 12.42 -3.34 6.86
C LEU A 54 12.63 -4.76 6.36
N VAL A 55 12.68 -5.74 7.27
CA VAL A 55 12.65 -7.17 6.92
C VAL A 55 11.26 -7.71 7.21
N MET A 56 10.58 -8.20 6.17
CA MET A 56 9.29 -8.89 6.28
C MET A 56 9.52 -10.40 6.22
N VAL A 57 9.25 -11.08 7.33
CA VAL A 57 9.35 -12.54 7.43
C VAL A 57 7.95 -13.14 7.26
N GLY A 58 7.74 -13.79 6.12
CA GLY A 58 6.46 -14.36 5.70
C GLY A 58 5.81 -13.55 4.57
N ALA A 59 5.19 -14.26 3.63
CA ALA A 59 4.48 -13.68 2.48
C ALA A 59 2.99 -14.07 2.47
N GLY A 60 2.37 -14.07 3.65
CA GLY A 60 0.94 -14.35 3.83
C GLY A 60 0.04 -13.14 3.56
N ALA A 61 -1.27 -13.30 3.76
CA ALA A 61 -2.26 -12.25 3.49
C ALA A 61 -2.02 -10.93 4.25
N LEU A 62 -1.39 -10.99 5.44
CA LEU A 62 -1.11 -9.81 6.26
C LEU A 62 0.14 -9.04 5.82
N ALA A 63 1.11 -9.70 5.19
CA ALA A 63 2.40 -9.12 4.81
C ALA A 63 2.30 -7.83 3.96
N PRO A 64 1.45 -7.73 2.91
CA PRO A 64 1.34 -6.49 2.15
C PRO A 64 0.82 -5.33 3.01
N HIS A 65 -0.10 -5.59 3.94
CA HIS A 65 -0.65 -4.56 4.82
C HIS A 65 0.39 -4.11 5.84
N LEU A 66 1.14 -5.03 6.44
CA LEU A 66 2.25 -4.69 7.33
C LEU A 66 3.30 -3.83 6.62
N ILE A 67 3.73 -4.21 5.42
CA ILE A 67 4.70 -3.43 4.64
C ILE A 67 4.17 -2.03 4.39
N LYS A 68 2.94 -1.89 3.86
CA LYS A 68 2.33 -0.59 3.60
C LYS A 68 2.21 0.27 4.86
N ALA A 69 1.77 -0.30 5.97
CA ALA A 69 1.63 0.42 7.24
C ALA A 69 2.98 0.90 7.78
N HIS A 70 4.04 0.08 7.69
CA HIS A 70 5.38 0.46 8.16
C HIS A 70 6.00 1.53 7.26
N LEU A 71 5.87 1.42 5.93
CA LEU A 71 6.33 2.46 5.00
C LEU A 71 5.59 3.78 5.23
N ALA A 72 4.27 3.73 5.48
CA ALA A 72 3.49 4.92 5.79
C ALA A 72 3.89 5.54 7.14
N ALA A 73 4.19 4.72 8.15
CA ALA A 73 4.52 5.17 9.49
C ALA A 73 5.99 5.61 9.65
N LYS A 74 6.89 5.12 8.79
CA LYS A 74 8.34 5.36 8.86
C LYS A 74 8.88 5.73 7.45
N PRO A 75 8.79 7.02 7.05
CA PRO A 75 9.23 7.48 5.74
C PRO A 75 10.72 7.26 5.45
N SER A 76 11.55 7.05 6.49
CA SER A 76 12.98 6.78 6.35
C SER A 76 13.30 5.41 5.72
N LEU A 77 12.32 4.48 5.66
CA LEU A 77 12.50 3.15 5.11
C LEU A 77 12.67 3.21 3.58
N ALA A 78 13.85 2.85 3.11
CA ALA A 78 14.22 2.86 1.69
C ALA A 78 14.24 1.46 1.06
N LYS A 79 14.29 0.40 1.87
CA LYS A 79 14.39 -0.98 1.39
C LYS A 79 13.52 -1.93 2.20
N VAL A 80 12.80 -2.80 1.50
CA VAL A 80 12.06 -3.92 2.09
C VAL A 80 12.69 -5.23 1.62
N ILE A 81 13.07 -6.09 2.56
CA ILE A 81 13.57 -7.44 2.30
C ILE A 81 12.46 -8.42 2.69
N ILE A 82 12.00 -9.24 1.74
CA ILE A 82 10.96 -10.25 2.02
C ILE A 82 11.63 -11.62 2.05
N TRP A 83 11.51 -12.30 3.18
CA TRP A 83 11.85 -13.71 3.29
C TRP A 83 10.59 -14.55 3.44
N ASN A 84 10.51 -15.67 2.73
CA ASN A 84 9.45 -16.64 2.92
C ASN A 84 9.96 -18.04 2.56
N ARG A 85 9.50 -19.07 3.29
CA ARG A 85 9.88 -20.48 3.03
C ARG A 85 9.69 -20.89 1.57
N THR A 86 8.63 -20.42 0.92
CA THR A 86 8.40 -20.63 -0.51
C THR A 86 8.76 -19.37 -1.27
N MET A 87 9.83 -19.41 -2.06
CA MET A 87 10.34 -18.27 -2.82
C MET A 87 9.30 -17.66 -3.78
N LYS A 88 8.50 -18.51 -4.43
CA LYS A 88 7.41 -18.03 -5.32
C LYS A 88 6.44 -17.09 -4.60
N LYS A 89 6.06 -17.38 -3.36
CA LYS A 89 5.15 -16.51 -2.59
C LYS A 89 5.79 -15.16 -2.24
N ALA A 90 7.11 -15.13 -1.99
CA ALA A 90 7.82 -13.87 -1.79
C ALA A 90 7.85 -13.04 -3.08
N ALA A 91 8.16 -13.67 -4.22
CA ALA A 91 8.14 -13.03 -5.53
C ALA A 91 6.74 -12.50 -5.89
N ASP A 92 5.69 -13.29 -5.68
CA ASP A 92 4.30 -12.89 -5.90
C ASP A 92 3.92 -11.68 -5.02
N LEU A 93 4.41 -11.62 -3.78
CA LEU A 93 4.19 -10.48 -2.90
C LEU A 93 4.94 -9.23 -3.39
N VAL A 94 6.18 -9.37 -3.84
CA VAL A 94 6.93 -8.27 -4.45
C VAL A 94 6.15 -7.69 -5.63
N GLU A 95 5.66 -8.53 -6.54
CA GLU A 95 4.88 -8.06 -7.69
C GLU A 95 3.58 -7.36 -7.29
N LYS A 96 2.90 -7.82 -6.23
CA LYS A 96 1.70 -7.14 -5.69
C LYS A 96 1.98 -5.79 -5.03
N LEU A 97 3.22 -5.54 -4.64
CA LEU A 97 3.65 -4.29 -4.01
C LEU A 97 4.24 -3.31 -5.03
N ARG A 98 4.52 -3.75 -6.26
CA ARG A 98 4.92 -2.86 -7.37
C ARG A 98 3.71 -2.01 -7.82
N PRO A 99 3.97 -0.87 -8.49
CA PRO A 99 2.89 -0.02 -9.01
C PRO A 99 1.87 -0.86 -9.81
N LEU A 100 0.60 -0.59 -9.56
CA LEU A 100 -0.53 -1.41 -10.03
C LEU A 100 -0.78 -1.23 -11.52
N VAL A 101 -0.56 -0.03 -12.04
CA VAL A 101 -0.80 0.31 -13.44
C VAL A 101 0.51 0.31 -14.21
N LYS A 102 0.64 -0.64 -15.13
CA LYS A 102 1.77 -0.68 -16.07
C LYS A 102 1.40 0.06 -17.35
N GLY A 103 2.16 1.08 -17.72
CA GLY A 103 1.92 1.91 -18.90
C GLY A 103 1.83 1.13 -20.20
N GLU A 104 2.61 0.04 -20.32
CA GLU A 104 2.58 -0.89 -21.47
C GLU A 104 1.19 -1.53 -21.69
N LYS A 105 0.39 -1.67 -20.62
CA LYS A 105 -0.94 -2.31 -20.66
C LYS A 105 -2.07 -1.33 -20.95
N LEU A 106 -1.79 -0.03 -20.96
CA LEU A 106 -2.79 0.99 -21.28
C LEU A 106 -3.04 1.01 -22.79
N LYS A 107 -4.31 0.92 -23.18
CA LYS A 107 -4.71 1.11 -24.59
C LYS A 107 -4.47 2.56 -25.01
N PRO A 108 -4.16 2.83 -26.30
CA PRO A 108 -4.18 4.19 -26.82
C PRO A 108 -5.53 4.87 -26.52
N GLY A 109 -5.49 6.10 -26.02
CA GLY A 109 -6.67 6.87 -25.63
C GLY A 109 -7.24 6.57 -24.24
N ALA A 110 -6.63 5.67 -23.44
CA ALA A 110 -7.03 5.45 -22.07
C ALA A 110 -6.78 6.69 -21.20
N HIS A 111 -7.78 7.07 -20.40
CA HIS A 111 -7.62 8.03 -19.31
C HIS A 111 -7.27 7.28 -18.03
N LEU A 112 -6.25 7.76 -17.33
CA LEU A 112 -5.76 7.19 -16.07
C LEU A 112 -5.85 8.28 -15.01
N ASP A 113 -6.63 8.02 -13.97
CA ASP A 113 -6.80 8.90 -12.81
C ASP A 113 -6.00 8.31 -11.63
N LEU A 114 -5.10 9.12 -11.05
CA LEU A 114 -4.12 8.73 -10.03
C LEU A 114 -4.34 9.61 -8.80
N VAL A 115 -4.95 9.07 -7.75
CA VAL A 115 -5.49 9.87 -6.63
C VAL A 115 -4.89 9.54 -5.26
N GLY A 116 -4.21 8.40 -5.11
CA GLY A 116 -3.77 7.90 -3.81
C GLY A 116 -2.27 8.08 -3.53
N SER A 117 -1.51 8.75 -4.37
CA SER A 117 -0.07 8.99 -4.21
C SER A 117 0.28 10.29 -3.52
N PHE A 118 -0.21 10.49 -2.29
CA PHE A 118 -0.03 11.71 -1.49
C PHE A 118 1.31 11.77 -0.73
N LYS A 119 2.30 10.94 -1.11
CA LYS A 119 3.67 10.96 -0.57
C LYS A 119 4.64 10.69 -1.72
N GLU A 120 5.82 11.31 -1.64
CA GLU A 120 6.92 11.17 -2.62
C GLU A 120 7.25 9.71 -2.96
N THR A 121 7.15 8.79 -2.01
CA THR A 121 7.49 7.37 -2.21
C THR A 121 6.35 6.52 -2.76
N MET A 122 5.12 7.05 -2.84
CA MET A 122 3.94 6.30 -3.26
C MET A 122 3.80 6.29 -4.78
N ARG A 123 3.45 5.13 -5.33
CA ARG A 123 3.22 4.96 -6.77
C ARG A 123 2.09 3.99 -7.05
N GLU A 124 1.14 4.43 -7.86
CA GLU A 124 0.01 3.70 -8.41
C GLU A 124 0.29 3.22 -9.83
N CYS A 125 1.10 3.97 -10.60
CA CYS A 125 1.56 3.58 -11.92
C CYS A 125 3.10 3.53 -12.04
N ASP A 126 3.59 2.83 -13.06
CA ASP A 126 4.99 2.89 -13.45
C ASP A 126 5.31 4.15 -14.27
N ASP A 127 6.61 4.37 -14.50
CA ASP A 127 7.10 5.53 -15.24
C ASP A 127 6.63 5.51 -16.71
N GLU A 128 6.38 4.32 -17.27
CA GLU A 128 5.89 4.19 -18.65
C GLU A 128 4.49 4.77 -18.81
N ALA A 129 3.62 4.67 -17.79
CA ALA A 129 2.29 5.26 -17.82
C ALA A 129 2.34 6.80 -17.88
N ILE A 130 3.31 7.40 -17.16
CA ILE A 130 3.57 8.84 -17.17
C ILE A 130 4.18 9.26 -18.51
N ARG A 131 5.24 8.56 -18.96
CA ARG A 131 6.01 8.87 -20.17
C ARG A 131 5.17 8.96 -21.45
N ARG A 132 4.23 8.03 -21.61
CA ARG A 132 3.37 7.96 -22.81
C ARG A 132 2.14 8.87 -22.73
N GLY A 133 1.85 9.40 -21.54
CA GLY A 133 0.63 10.14 -21.23
C GLY A 133 0.80 11.64 -21.42
N ARG A 134 -0.33 12.35 -21.42
CA ARG A 134 -0.35 13.78 -21.09
C ARG A 134 -0.77 13.89 -19.64
N VAL A 135 0.12 14.40 -18.80
CA VAL A 135 -0.09 14.52 -17.36
C VAL A 135 -0.78 15.86 -17.07
N PHE A 136 -1.84 15.79 -16.28
CA PHE A 136 -2.52 16.96 -15.73
C PHE A 136 -2.48 16.87 -14.22
N VAL A 137 -2.25 17.99 -13.55
CA VAL A 137 -2.29 18.10 -12.09
C VAL A 137 -3.41 19.05 -11.70
N ASP A 138 -4.01 18.78 -10.55
CA ASP A 138 -5.06 19.61 -9.97
C ASP A 138 -4.50 20.93 -9.42
N ASN A 139 -3.34 20.89 -8.77
CA ASN A 139 -2.66 22.06 -8.20
C ASN A 139 -1.13 21.89 -8.13
N GLU A 140 -0.42 22.99 -7.87
CA GLU A 140 1.06 23.00 -7.86
C GLU A 140 1.70 22.11 -6.77
N ALA A 141 0.99 21.80 -5.67
CA ALA A 141 1.52 20.93 -4.62
C ALA A 141 1.79 19.50 -5.12
N ALA A 142 1.12 19.06 -6.19
CA ALA A 142 1.39 17.77 -6.82
C ALA A 142 2.84 17.64 -7.30
N LEU A 143 3.52 18.75 -7.62
CA LEU A 143 4.93 18.75 -8.02
C LEU A 143 5.90 18.48 -6.86
N VAL A 144 5.40 18.47 -5.62
CA VAL A 144 6.20 18.27 -4.39
C VAL A 144 5.74 17.01 -3.64
N GLU A 145 4.45 16.69 -3.71
CA GLU A 145 3.84 15.63 -2.88
C GLU A 145 3.50 14.36 -3.66
N ALA A 146 3.22 14.48 -4.97
CA ALA A 146 2.77 13.35 -5.76
C ALA A 146 3.95 12.47 -6.20
N GLY A 147 4.05 11.26 -5.63
CA GLY A 147 5.21 10.39 -5.82
C GLY A 147 5.45 9.92 -7.27
N GLU A 148 4.42 9.80 -8.10
CA GLU A 148 4.58 9.54 -9.54
C GLU A 148 5.19 10.73 -10.25
N ILE A 149 4.90 11.96 -9.84
CA ILE A 149 5.35 13.18 -10.53
C ILE A 149 6.76 13.56 -10.06
N VAL A 150 6.96 13.70 -8.74
CA VAL A 150 8.26 14.03 -8.15
C VAL A 150 9.30 13.02 -8.61
N GLY A 151 8.98 11.73 -8.43
CA GLY A 151 9.88 10.67 -8.84
C GLY A 151 10.11 10.62 -10.35
N ALA A 152 9.09 10.84 -11.18
CA ALA A 152 9.24 10.84 -12.64
C ALA A 152 10.20 11.95 -13.10
N LEU A 153 10.03 13.16 -12.55
CA LEU A 153 10.88 14.32 -12.87
C LEU A 153 12.34 14.06 -12.50
N GLU A 154 12.61 13.54 -11.31
CA GLU A 154 13.97 13.16 -10.88
C GLU A 154 14.62 12.11 -11.78
N ARG A 155 13.81 11.21 -12.36
CA ARG A 155 14.26 10.13 -13.25
C ARG A 155 14.33 10.54 -14.72
N GLY A 156 13.97 11.78 -15.07
CA GLY A 156 14.00 12.29 -16.45
C GLY A 156 12.96 11.63 -17.37
N VAL A 157 11.80 11.28 -16.80
CA VAL A 157 10.66 10.69 -17.52
C VAL A 157 9.86 11.75 -18.25
#